data_AF-A0A261W8I5-F1
#
_entry.id   AF-A0A261W8I5-F1
#
_cell.length_a   1.000
_cell.length_b   1.000
_cell.length_c   1.000
_cell.angle_alpha   90.00
_cell.angle_beta   90.00
_cell.angle_gamma   90.00
#
_symmetry.space_group_name_H-M   'P 1'
#
loop_
_entity.id
_entity.type
_entity.pdbx_description
1 polymer ?
#
loop_
_entity_poly.entity_id
_entity_poly.type
_entity_poly.pdbx_seq_one_letter_code
_entity_poly.pdbx_strand_id
1 'polypeptide(L)'
;MLLAACSSTKVGPGYYRVQSGDTLTKIARQHNTSVSELMRLNNLSNPNRISKGQLLRVSAKGGAAPAPAATPTPSPRPAPTPAASAAALRNLKLVWPAAGTVTQRYNGSSSKGITIVNKAGTPVVAAAPGSVVYAGNRLRGYGNLVIVQHSGDFLSIYAHNSKMLVKEGQKVSQGQQIAEMGGTDRSGTALYFELRHRGQPVDPSGALPPR
;
A
#
# COMPACT_ATOMS: atom_id res chain seq x y z
N MET A 1 -29.84 24.21 45.91
CA MET A 1 -28.50 23.59 46.03
C MET A 1 -28.69 22.08 46.03
N LEU A 2 -28.41 21.39 44.93
CA LEU A 2 -28.10 19.94 44.85
C LEU A 2 -27.64 19.68 43.40
N LEU A 3 -26.40 20.06 43.10
CA LEU A 3 -25.23 19.17 43.00
C LEU A 3 -25.08 18.58 41.60
N ALA A 4 -24.36 19.37 40.79
CA ALA A 4 -23.65 18.91 39.61
C ALA A 4 -22.72 17.74 39.99
N ALA A 5 -22.83 16.64 39.25
CA ALA A 5 -21.82 15.60 39.20
C ALA A 5 -21.68 15.17 37.73
N CYS A 6 -20.94 15.95 36.95
CA CYS A 6 -20.37 15.46 35.71
C CYS A 6 -19.35 14.39 36.08
N SER A 7 -19.80 13.13 36.10
CA SER A 7 -18.94 11.97 36.23
C SER A 7 -18.04 11.87 34.99
N SER A 8 -16.92 12.61 34.98
CA SER A 8 -15.76 12.30 34.16
C SER A 8 -15.14 11.01 34.70
N THR A 9 -15.81 9.89 34.42
CA THR A 9 -15.29 8.56 34.69
C THR A 9 -14.04 8.42 33.85
N LYS A 10 -12.90 8.56 34.53
CA LYS A 10 -11.54 8.41 34.02
C LYS A 10 -11.49 7.10 33.25
N VAL A 11 -11.56 7.21 31.93
CA VAL A 11 -11.43 6.08 31.03
C VAL A 11 -10.07 5.45 31.32
N GLY A 12 -10.06 4.18 31.72
CA GLY A 12 -8.84 3.49 32.15
C GLY A 12 -7.73 3.59 31.10
N PRO A 13 -6.45 3.55 31.50
CA PRO A 13 -5.34 3.65 30.57
C PRO A 13 -5.50 2.59 29.46
N GLY A 14 -5.67 3.05 28.23
CA GLY A 14 -5.88 2.19 27.06
C GLY A 14 -7.30 2.10 26.53
N TYR A 15 -8.24 2.92 27.00
CA TYR A 15 -9.56 3.09 26.39
C TYR A 15 -9.79 4.54 25.93
N TYR A 16 -10.57 4.75 24.87
CA TYR A 16 -10.91 6.02 24.26
C TYR A 16 -12.41 6.05 23.95
N ARG A 17 -13.09 7.16 24.24
CA ARG A 17 -14.52 7.31 23.94
C ARG A 17 -14.68 8.08 22.63
N VAL A 18 -15.29 7.44 21.63
CA VAL A 18 -15.50 7.99 20.29
C VAL A 18 -16.33 9.27 20.36
N GLN A 19 -15.80 10.37 19.82
CA GLN A 19 -16.49 11.65 19.75
C GLN A 19 -17.16 11.84 18.37
N SER A 20 -18.05 12.83 18.30
CA SER A 20 -18.74 13.16 17.05
C SER A 20 -17.75 13.68 16.00
N GLY A 21 -17.52 12.92 14.93
CA GLY A 21 -16.60 13.29 13.83
C GLY A 21 -15.28 12.52 13.82
N ASP A 22 -15.09 11.60 14.76
CA ASP A 22 -13.95 10.71 14.79
C ASP A 22 -14.08 9.55 13.80
N THR A 23 -12.93 9.07 13.36
CA THR A 23 -12.78 7.85 12.55
C THR A 23 -11.70 6.99 13.19
N LEU A 24 -11.76 5.66 13.01
CA LEU A 24 -10.71 4.77 13.52
C LEU A 24 -9.31 5.19 13.04
N THR A 25 -9.20 5.77 11.83
CA THR A 25 -7.93 6.29 11.30
C THR A 25 -7.38 7.46 12.12
N LYS A 26 -8.24 8.41 12.54
CA LYS A 26 -7.83 9.55 13.38
C LYS A 26 -7.44 9.09 14.78
N ILE A 27 -8.27 8.23 15.38
CA ILE A 27 -8.03 7.68 16.72
C ILE A 27 -6.75 6.84 16.73
N ALA A 28 -6.53 6.01 15.70
CA ALA A 28 -5.33 5.19 15.58
C ALA A 28 -4.06 6.04 15.55
N ARG A 29 -4.05 7.12 14.74
CA ARG A 29 -2.92 8.05 14.66
C ARG A 29 -2.65 8.75 15.99
N GLN A 30 -3.71 9.24 16.65
CA GLN A 30 -3.61 9.94 17.92
C GLN A 30 -3.08 9.06 19.05
N HIS A 31 -3.38 7.76 19.00
CA HIS A 31 -2.96 6.77 19.99
C HIS A 31 -1.77 5.91 19.54
N ASN A 32 -1.06 6.33 18.47
CA ASN A 32 0.12 5.66 17.92
C ASN A 32 -0.10 4.15 17.69
N THR A 33 -1.26 3.80 17.14
CA THR A 33 -1.67 2.44 16.81
C THR A 33 -2.20 2.36 15.37
N SER A 34 -2.62 1.18 14.91
CA SER A 34 -3.17 0.98 13.57
C SER A 34 -4.68 0.75 13.59
N VAL A 35 -5.36 1.07 12.49
CA VAL A 35 -6.81 0.82 12.34
C VAL A 35 -7.13 -0.66 12.51
N SER A 36 -6.31 -1.53 11.91
CA SER A 36 -6.45 -2.99 12.03
C SER A 36 -6.31 -3.46 13.47
N GLU A 37 -5.41 -2.86 14.25
CA GLU A 37 -5.22 -3.20 15.66
C GLU A 37 -6.39 -2.70 16.53
N LEU A 38 -6.89 -1.48 16.29
CA LEU A 38 -8.12 -1.00 16.95
C LEU A 38 -9.32 -1.89 16.63
N MET A 39 -9.45 -2.33 15.38
CA MET A 39 -10.51 -3.24 14.96
C MET A 39 -10.41 -4.58 15.69
N ARG A 40 -9.19 -5.12 15.81
CA ARG A 40 -8.92 -6.38 16.52
C ARG A 40 -9.20 -6.25 18.03
N LEU A 41 -8.79 -5.16 18.66
CA LEU A 41 -8.98 -4.93 20.10
C LEU A 41 -10.45 -4.73 20.50
N ASN A 42 -11.31 -4.39 19.53
CA ASN A 42 -12.72 -4.06 19.74
C ASN A 42 -13.67 -4.94 18.94
N ASN A 43 -13.17 -6.04 18.34
CA ASN A 43 -13.90 -6.96 17.48
C ASN A 43 -14.76 -6.27 16.41
N LEU A 44 -14.22 -5.21 15.77
CA LEU A 44 -14.91 -4.46 14.74
C LEU A 44 -14.58 -5.02 13.36
N SER A 45 -15.61 -5.45 12.62
CA SER A 45 -15.44 -5.95 11.25
C SER A 45 -15.40 -4.87 10.18
N ASN A 46 -15.86 -3.64 10.49
CA ASN A 46 -15.90 -2.54 9.55
C ASN A 46 -15.41 -1.23 10.21
N PRO A 47 -14.41 -0.54 9.63
CA PRO A 47 -13.81 0.66 10.22
C PRO A 47 -14.74 1.88 10.26
N ASN A 48 -15.81 1.88 9.47
CA ASN A 48 -16.80 2.96 9.43
C ASN A 48 -18.00 2.71 10.39
N ARG A 49 -18.04 1.57 11.09
CA ARG A 49 -19.11 1.22 12.04
C ARG A 49 -18.75 1.56 13.49
N ILE A 50 -18.20 2.75 13.73
CA ILE A 50 -18.01 3.27 15.09
C ILE A 50 -19.11 4.27 15.43
N SER A 51 -19.73 4.11 16.60
CA SER A 51 -20.83 4.96 17.05
C SER A 51 -20.37 6.01 18.04
N LYS A 52 -20.98 7.19 18.00
CA LYS A 52 -20.70 8.28 18.94
C LYS A 52 -20.94 7.80 20.38
N GLY A 53 -19.98 8.07 21.26
CA GLY A 53 -20.03 7.65 22.65
C GLY A 53 -19.59 6.20 22.92
N GLN A 54 -19.25 5.44 21.88
CA GLN A 54 -18.71 4.08 22.00
C GLN A 54 -17.32 4.11 22.66
N LEU A 55 -17.10 3.22 23.62
CA LEU A 55 -15.80 3.05 24.25
C LEU A 55 -14.95 2.07 23.44
N LEU A 56 -13.83 2.53 22.91
CA LEU A 56 -12.86 1.73 22.17
C LEU A 56 -11.62 1.48 23.01
N ARG A 57 -11.13 0.25 23.03
CA ARG A 57 -9.83 -0.11 23.54
C ARG A 57 -8.76 0.31 22.53
N VAL A 58 -7.93 1.28 22.90
CA VAL A 58 -6.90 1.89 22.05
C VAL A 58 -5.47 1.48 22.42
N SER A 59 -5.26 0.91 23.60
CA SER A 59 -3.97 0.31 23.95
C SER A 59 -4.15 -0.96 24.78
N ALA A 60 -3.17 -1.87 24.65
CA ALA A 60 -3.17 -3.15 25.35
C ALA A 60 -2.24 -3.17 26.58
N LYS A 61 -1.70 -2.02 27.04
CA LYS A 61 -0.62 -2.04 28.05
C LYS A 61 -0.71 -0.87 29.04
N GLY A 62 -0.91 -1.20 30.32
CA GLY A 62 -0.48 -0.36 31.43
C GLY A 62 0.97 -0.71 31.78
N GLY A 63 1.85 0.29 31.83
CA GLY A 63 3.14 0.24 32.52
C GLY A 63 4.32 -0.41 31.77
N ALA A 64 4.85 0.30 30.78
CA ALA A 64 6.29 0.48 30.52
C ALA A 64 6.43 1.20 29.17
N ALA A 65 7.06 2.38 29.16
CA ALA A 65 7.53 2.98 27.91
C ALA A 65 8.44 1.97 27.20
N PRO A 66 8.20 1.62 25.92
CA PRO A 66 9.20 0.95 25.15
C PRO A 66 10.15 2.02 24.61
N ALA A 67 11.39 2.01 25.08
CA ALA A 67 12.52 2.20 24.17
C ALA A 67 12.28 1.32 22.92
N PRO A 68 12.67 1.76 21.71
CA PRO A 68 12.17 1.23 20.43
C PRO A 68 12.33 -0.29 20.34
N ALA A 69 11.26 -1.01 20.69
CA ALA A 69 11.27 -2.45 20.82
C ALA A 69 10.61 -3.08 19.61
N ALA A 70 11.45 -3.77 18.83
CA ALA A 70 11.17 -4.97 18.06
C ALA A 70 9.68 -5.25 17.74
N THR A 71 9.37 -5.08 16.44
CA THR A 71 8.29 -5.75 15.72
C THR A 71 7.96 -7.13 16.28
N PRO A 72 6.67 -7.49 16.44
CA PRO A 72 6.32 -8.89 16.67
C PRO A 72 6.86 -9.68 15.48
N THR A 73 7.77 -10.61 15.72
CA THR A 73 8.11 -11.65 14.75
C THR A 73 6.80 -12.37 14.43
N PRO A 74 6.25 -12.22 13.21
CA PRO A 74 5.19 -13.12 12.80
C PRO A 74 5.80 -14.52 12.86
N SER A 75 5.10 -15.49 13.47
CA SER A 75 5.38 -16.89 13.15
C SER A 75 5.52 -16.97 11.64
N PRO A 76 6.64 -17.51 11.13
CA PRO A 76 6.95 -17.46 9.71
C PRO A 76 5.92 -18.33 8.99
N ARG A 77 4.80 -17.73 8.58
CA ARG A 77 4.38 -17.99 7.21
C ARG A 77 5.63 -17.64 6.42
N PRO A 78 6.29 -18.60 5.74
CA PRO A 78 7.51 -18.29 5.05
C PRO A 78 7.22 -17.07 4.19
N ALA A 79 7.79 -15.92 4.56
CA ALA A 79 8.05 -14.88 3.61
C ALA A 79 8.69 -15.66 2.47
N PRO A 80 8.14 -15.61 1.23
CA PRO A 80 8.74 -16.36 0.15
C PRO A 80 10.23 -16.03 0.20
N THR A 81 11.03 -17.04 0.54
CA THR A 81 12.47 -16.89 0.70
C THR A 81 12.94 -16.20 -0.58
N PRO A 82 13.96 -15.32 -0.57
CA PRO A 82 14.46 -14.71 -1.81
C PRO A 82 14.61 -15.73 -2.96
N ALA A 83 14.91 -16.99 -2.64
CA ALA A 83 14.89 -18.15 -3.54
C ALA A 83 13.53 -18.48 -4.19
N ALA A 84 12.41 -18.48 -3.46
CA ALA A 84 11.06 -18.75 -3.99
C ALA A 84 10.56 -17.60 -4.88
N SER A 85 10.89 -16.35 -4.52
CA SER A 85 10.59 -15.18 -5.35
C SER A 85 11.46 -15.14 -6.60
N ALA A 86 12.75 -15.49 -6.48
CA ALA A 86 13.68 -15.61 -7.60
C ALA A 86 13.27 -16.72 -8.56
N ALA A 87 12.79 -17.87 -8.07
CA ALA A 87 12.31 -18.96 -8.92
C ALA A 87 11.06 -18.58 -9.72
N ALA A 88 10.13 -17.85 -9.13
CA ALA A 88 8.91 -17.40 -9.81
C ALA A 88 9.20 -16.33 -10.88
N LEU A 89 10.22 -15.49 -10.68
CA LEU A 89 10.68 -14.50 -11.66
C LEU A 89 11.31 -15.13 -12.91
N ARG A 90 11.84 -16.37 -12.84
CA ARG A 90 12.47 -17.06 -13.98
C ARG A 90 11.51 -17.28 -15.14
N ASN A 91 10.23 -17.41 -14.85
CA ASN A 91 9.18 -17.63 -15.84
C ASN A 91 8.54 -16.33 -16.32
N LEU A 92 8.87 -15.20 -15.69
CA LEU A 92 8.31 -13.89 -15.97
C LEU A 92 9.33 -13.04 -16.72
N LYS A 93 9.21 -12.99 -18.05
CA LYS A 93 10.03 -12.10 -18.87
C LYS A 93 9.42 -10.69 -18.83
N LEU A 94 9.97 -9.81 -18.00
CA LEU A 94 9.50 -8.42 -17.95
C LEU A 94 10.27 -7.57 -18.95
N VAL A 95 9.61 -6.54 -19.47
CA VAL A 95 10.26 -5.40 -20.12
C VAL A 95 10.21 -4.20 -19.21
N TRP A 96 11.14 -3.25 -19.44
CA TRP A 96 11.08 -1.99 -18.73
C TRP A 96 9.76 -1.29 -19.00
N PRO A 97 9.01 -0.91 -17.95
CA PRO A 97 7.69 -0.31 -18.08
C PRO A 97 7.72 1.12 -18.62
N ALA A 98 8.88 1.77 -18.58
CA ALA A 98 9.12 3.06 -19.22
C ALA A 98 10.63 3.25 -19.50
N ALA A 99 10.94 4.08 -20.50
CA ALA A 99 12.28 4.65 -20.65
C ALA A 99 12.54 5.68 -19.54
N GLY A 100 13.79 5.89 -19.13
CA GLY A 100 14.16 6.88 -18.11
C GLY A 100 15.20 6.39 -17.11
N THR A 101 15.49 7.21 -16.11
CA THR A 101 16.52 6.94 -15.10
C THR A 101 15.88 6.37 -13.84
N VAL A 102 16.40 5.24 -13.35
CA VAL A 102 15.93 4.64 -12.08
C VAL A 102 16.55 5.39 -10.91
N THR A 103 15.79 6.24 -10.23
CA THR A 103 16.25 7.02 -9.08
C THR A 103 16.03 6.31 -7.75
N GLN A 104 15.07 5.39 -7.70
CA GLN A 104 14.79 4.57 -6.52
C GLN A 104 14.62 3.13 -6.96
N ARG A 105 15.29 2.19 -6.27
CA ARG A 105 15.16 0.75 -6.51
C ARG A 105 14.39 0.08 -5.37
N TYR A 106 13.97 -1.16 -5.59
CA TYR A 106 13.40 -1.99 -4.55
C TYR A 106 14.46 -2.26 -3.48
N ASN A 107 14.10 -2.13 -2.20
CA ASN A 107 14.99 -2.47 -1.09
C ASN A 107 14.29 -3.28 0.03
N GLY A 108 13.05 -3.71 -0.21
CA GLY A 108 12.26 -4.53 0.71
C GLY A 108 11.83 -3.85 2.03
N SER A 109 12.41 -2.70 2.37
CA SER A 109 12.19 -2.00 3.64
C SER A 109 11.48 -0.67 3.44
N SER A 110 12.14 0.33 2.84
CA SER A 110 11.60 1.67 2.61
C SER A 110 11.03 1.87 1.21
N SER A 111 11.46 1.07 0.24
CA SER A 111 11.00 1.08 -1.14
C SER A 111 10.51 -0.29 -1.57
N LYS A 112 9.21 -0.38 -1.85
CA LYS A 112 8.51 -1.59 -2.28
C LYS A 112 8.50 -1.77 -3.80
N GLY A 113 9.08 -0.84 -4.54
CA GLY A 113 9.14 -0.85 -5.99
C GLY A 113 10.32 -0.03 -6.51
N ILE A 114 10.27 0.28 -7.80
CA ILE A 114 11.24 1.12 -8.49
C ILE A 114 10.58 2.43 -8.94
N THR A 115 11.33 3.53 -8.90
CA THR A 115 10.91 4.82 -9.43
C THR A 115 11.75 5.17 -10.65
N ILE A 116 11.09 5.38 -11.78
CA ILE A 116 11.70 5.71 -13.07
C ILE A 116 11.33 7.16 -13.39
N VAL A 117 12.32 8.04 -13.40
CA VAL A 117 12.15 9.45 -13.73
C VAL A 117 12.37 9.66 -15.22
N ASN A 118 11.44 10.36 -15.85
CA ASN A 118 11.55 10.83 -17.23
C ASN A 118 10.62 12.05 -17.44
N LYS A 119 10.56 12.57 -18.66
CA LYS A 119 9.65 13.66 -19.06
C LYS A 119 8.18 13.24 -18.97
N ALA A 120 7.30 14.21 -18.71
CA ALA A 120 5.86 13.98 -18.71
C ALA A 120 5.39 13.55 -20.11
N GLY A 121 4.40 12.66 -20.16
CA GLY A 121 3.92 12.10 -21.43
C GLY A 121 4.78 10.93 -21.96
N THR A 122 5.85 10.53 -21.27
CA THR A 122 6.62 9.33 -21.67
C THR A 122 5.68 8.11 -21.70
N PRO A 123 5.68 7.31 -22.77
CA PRO A 123 4.82 6.13 -22.86
C PRO A 123 5.17 5.13 -21.77
N VAL A 124 4.16 4.73 -20.99
CA VAL A 124 4.24 3.67 -19.99
C VAL A 124 3.63 2.42 -20.61
N VAL A 125 4.41 1.35 -20.64
CA VAL A 125 4.05 0.07 -21.25
C VAL A 125 3.85 -1.02 -20.21
N ALA A 126 3.00 -1.99 -20.54
CA ALA A 126 2.86 -3.19 -19.74
C ALA A 126 4.18 -3.99 -19.75
N ALA A 127 4.66 -4.31 -18.56
CA ALA A 127 5.95 -4.98 -18.36
C ALA A 127 5.85 -6.47 -18.75
N ALA A 128 4.67 -7.06 -18.64
CA ALA A 128 4.34 -8.43 -19.04
C ALA A 128 2.93 -8.45 -19.65
N PRO A 129 2.55 -9.50 -20.39
CA PRO A 129 1.18 -9.66 -20.86
C PRO A 129 0.27 -9.98 -19.66
N GLY A 130 -0.97 -9.49 -19.68
CA GLY A 130 -1.86 -9.64 -18.55
C GLY A 130 -3.24 -9.02 -18.75
N SER A 131 -4.01 -8.95 -17.66
CA SER A 131 -5.31 -8.29 -17.63
C SER A 131 -5.28 -7.13 -16.65
N VAL A 132 -5.79 -5.98 -17.06
CA VAL A 132 -5.89 -4.79 -16.21
C VAL A 132 -6.96 -5.05 -15.16
N VAL A 133 -6.56 -5.18 -13.90
CA VAL A 133 -7.49 -5.38 -12.77
C VAL A 133 -7.88 -4.07 -12.10
N TYR A 134 -7.19 -2.98 -12.44
CA TYR A 134 -7.53 -1.65 -11.96
C TYR A 134 -6.99 -0.59 -12.92
N ALA A 135 -7.82 0.40 -13.26
CA ALA A 135 -7.40 1.62 -13.95
C ALA A 135 -8.21 2.80 -13.40
N GLY A 136 -7.59 3.63 -12.57
CA GLY A 136 -8.28 4.75 -11.95
C GLY A 136 -7.42 5.56 -10.99
N ASN A 137 -8.03 6.55 -10.35
CA ASN A 137 -7.37 7.44 -9.38
C ASN A 137 -7.99 7.40 -7.98
N ARG A 138 -8.78 6.35 -7.69
CA ARG A 138 -9.52 6.25 -6.42
C ARG A 138 -8.62 5.88 -5.25
N LEU A 139 -7.40 5.41 -5.53
CA LEU A 139 -6.40 5.04 -4.52
C LEU A 139 -5.51 6.24 -4.20
N ARG A 140 -5.82 6.92 -3.09
CA ARG A 140 -5.01 8.05 -2.61
C ARG A 140 -3.55 7.67 -2.44
N GLY A 141 -2.67 8.58 -2.84
CA GLY A 141 -1.21 8.41 -2.75
C GLY A 141 -0.58 7.70 -3.95
N TYR A 142 -1.39 7.19 -4.89
CA TYR A 142 -0.90 6.57 -6.14
C TYR A 142 -1.23 7.40 -7.39
N GLY A 143 -2.02 8.48 -7.27
CA GLY A 143 -2.47 9.24 -8.44
C GLY A 143 -3.26 8.36 -9.39
N ASN A 144 -3.10 8.60 -10.70
CA ASN A 144 -3.65 7.69 -11.69
C ASN A 144 -2.82 6.40 -11.69
N LEU A 145 -3.49 5.32 -11.33
CA LEU A 145 -2.93 4.00 -11.15
C LEU A 145 -3.51 3.02 -12.15
N VAL A 146 -2.62 2.23 -12.75
CA VAL A 146 -2.97 1.03 -13.51
C VAL A 146 -2.38 -0.17 -12.76
N ILE A 147 -3.18 -1.22 -12.56
CA ILE A 147 -2.71 -2.51 -12.03
C ILE A 147 -2.99 -3.57 -13.07
N VAL A 148 -1.95 -4.31 -13.46
CA VAL A 148 -2.06 -5.43 -14.41
C VAL A 148 -1.76 -6.72 -13.67
N GLN A 149 -2.68 -7.67 -13.73
CA GLN A 149 -2.48 -9.03 -13.27
C GLN A 149 -1.85 -9.87 -14.39
N HIS A 150 -0.81 -10.60 -14.04
CA HIS A 150 -0.06 -11.50 -14.91
C HIS A 150 -0.23 -12.96 -14.47
N SER A 151 0.24 -13.89 -15.30
CA SER A 151 0.28 -15.31 -14.97
C SER A 151 1.17 -15.60 -13.76
N GLY A 152 0.82 -16.60 -12.95
CA GLY A 152 1.61 -17.01 -11.78
C GLY A 152 1.42 -16.09 -10.56
N ASP A 153 0.21 -15.58 -10.33
CA ASP A 153 -0.13 -14.71 -9.18
C ASP A 153 0.68 -13.40 -9.10
N PHE A 154 1.22 -12.95 -10.22
CA PHE A 154 1.96 -11.71 -10.32
C PHE A 154 1.03 -10.52 -10.60
N LEU A 155 1.28 -9.39 -9.95
CA LEU A 155 0.63 -8.12 -10.24
C LEU A 155 1.68 -7.05 -10.43
N SER A 156 1.56 -6.26 -11.48
CA SER A 156 2.34 -5.04 -11.67
C SER A 156 1.48 -3.81 -11.41
N ILE A 157 2.08 -2.82 -10.78
CA ILE A 157 1.45 -1.58 -10.36
C ILE A 157 2.20 -0.44 -11.04
N TYR A 158 1.46 0.43 -11.73
CA TYR A 158 1.96 1.60 -12.44
C TYR A 158 1.27 2.84 -11.87
N ALA A 159 1.98 3.66 -11.11
CA ALA A 159 1.40 4.81 -10.41
C ALA A 159 1.97 6.15 -10.88
N HIS A 160 1.32 7.23 -10.47
CA HIS A 160 1.62 8.63 -10.81
C HIS A 160 1.53 8.94 -12.32
N ASN A 161 0.73 8.17 -13.06
CA ASN A 161 0.54 8.42 -14.50
C ASN A 161 -0.23 9.73 -14.73
N SER A 162 0.05 10.45 -15.81
CA SER A 162 -0.74 11.62 -16.21
C SER A 162 -2.06 11.19 -16.85
N LYS A 163 -2.02 10.14 -17.68
CA LYS A 163 -3.15 9.64 -18.47
C LYS A 163 -3.15 8.13 -18.51
N MET A 164 -4.33 7.53 -18.48
CA MET A 164 -4.53 6.09 -18.64
C MET A 164 -5.11 5.83 -20.03
N LEU A 165 -4.51 4.91 -20.77
CA LEU A 165 -4.95 4.51 -22.12
C LEU A 165 -5.72 3.18 -22.10
N VAL A 166 -5.77 2.54 -20.93
CA VAL A 166 -6.47 1.27 -20.72
C VAL A 166 -7.59 1.41 -19.70
N LYS A 167 -8.49 0.43 -19.71
CA LYS A 167 -9.63 0.31 -18.79
C LYS A 167 -9.54 -0.97 -17.98
N GLU A 168 -10.20 -0.99 -16.82
CA GLU A 168 -10.36 -2.21 -16.03
C GLU A 168 -11.01 -3.33 -16.87
N GLY A 169 -10.53 -4.55 -16.72
CA GLY A 169 -10.91 -5.72 -17.52
C GLY A 169 -10.21 -5.85 -18.87
N GLN A 170 -9.45 -4.84 -19.32
CA GLN A 170 -8.78 -4.89 -20.62
C GLN A 170 -7.58 -5.84 -20.59
N LYS A 171 -7.46 -6.70 -21.60
CA LYS A 171 -6.24 -7.49 -21.83
C LYS A 171 -5.15 -6.61 -22.46
N VAL A 172 -3.93 -6.75 -21.97
CA VAL A 172 -2.76 -6.02 -22.43
C VAL A 172 -1.63 -6.99 -22.78
N SER A 173 -0.92 -6.70 -23.86
CA SER A 173 0.28 -7.44 -24.27
C SER A 173 1.54 -6.82 -23.67
N GLN A 174 2.60 -7.61 -23.54
CA GLN A 174 3.91 -7.10 -23.16
C GLN A 174 4.36 -5.98 -24.10
N GLY A 175 4.84 -4.86 -23.56
CA GLY A 175 5.25 -3.70 -24.36
C GLY A 175 4.09 -2.85 -24.89
N GLN A 176 2.83 -3.26 -24.69
CA GLN A 176 1.68 -2.44 -25.06
C GLN A 176 1.62 -1.19 -24.19
N GLN A 177 1.42 -0.03 -24.80
CA GLN A 177 1.22 1.22 -24.07
C GLN A 177 -0.09 1.17 -23.27
N ILE A 178 0.02 1.41 -21.96
CA ILE A 178 -1.11 1.38 -21.02
C ILE A 178 -1.41 2.75 -20.43
N ALA A 179 -0.42 3.62 -20.36
CA ALA A 179 -0.53 4.93 -19.74
C ALA A 179 0.55 5.90 -20.26
N GLU A 180 0.47 7.13 -19.80
CA GLU A 180 1.50 8.16 -19.98
C GLU A 180 2.06 8.56 -18.63
N MET A 181 3.37 8.71 -18.54
CA MET A 181 4.06 9.09 -17.30
C MET A 181 3.67 10.50 -16.89
N GLY A 182 3.43 10.69 -15.60
CA GLY A 182 3.09 11.99 -15.03
C GLY A 182 3.71 12.20 -13.66
N GLY A 183 3.08 13.08 -12.89
CA GLY A 183 3.42 13.39 -11.50
C GLY A 183 2.17 13.51 -10.63
N THR A 184 1.13 12.74 -10.92
CA THR A 184 -0.14 12.85 -10.18
C THR A 184 0.05 12.39 -8.74
N ASP A 185 -0.36 13.21 -7.76
CA ASP A 185 -0.12 13.00 -6.32
C ASP A 185 1.37 12.90 -5.93
N ARG A 186 2.29 13.50 -6.72
CA ARG A 186 3.73 13.54 -6.46
C ARG A 186 4.36 14.86 -6.92
N SER A 187 5.45 15.29 -6.30
CA SER A 187 6.31 16.35 -6.86
C SER A 187 7.27 15.76 -7.90
N GLY A 188 7.19 16.27 -9.13
CA GLY A 188 8.02 15.84 -10.26
C GLY A 188 7.42 14.69 -11.08
N THR A 189 7.95 14.51 -12.28
CA THR A 189 7.48 13.46 -13.21
C THR A 189 8.25 12.17 -12.97
N ALA A 190 7.56 11.12 -12.54
CA ALA A 190 8.15 9.81 -12.35
C ALA A 190 7.09 8.71 -12.39
N LEU A 191 7.43 7.58 -13.00
CA LEU A 191 6.65 6.35 -12.88
C LEU A 191 7.08 5.60 -11.63
N TYR A 192 6.12 5.29 -10.75
CA TYR A 192 6.32 4.30 -9.71
C TYR A 192 5.86 2.94 -10.24
N PHE A 193 6.80 1.99 -10.32
CA PHE A 193 6.55 0.63 -10.74
C PHE A 193 6.79 -0.34 -9.57
N GLU A 194 5.80 -1.16 -9.26
CA GLU A 194 5.91 -2.19 -8.22
C GLU A 194 5.44 -3.52 -8.76
N LEU A 195 6.20 -4.57 -8.47
CA LEU A 195 5.84 -5.94 -8.78
C LEU A 195 5.46 -6.64 -7.48
N ARG A 196 4.32 -7.33 -7.51
CA ARG A 196 3.85 -8.16 -6.41
C ARG A 196 3.69 -9.59 -6.86
N HIS A 197 3.98 -10.52 -5.98
CA HIS A 197 3.68 -11.94 -6.15
C HIS A 197 2.86 -12.38 -4.95
N ARG A 198 1.64 -12.90 -5.17
CA ARG A 198 0.71 -13.30 -4.09
C ARG A 198 0.47 -12.18 -3.07
N GLY A 199 0.38 -10.95 -3.56
CA GLY A 199 0.15 -9.75 -2.75
C GLY A 199 1.37 -9.18 -2.01
N GLN A 200 2.52 -9.85 -2.05
CA GLN A 200 3.76 -9.37 -1.43
C GLN A 200 4.62 -8.63 -2.47
N PRO A 201 5.23 -7.48 -2.11
CA PRO A 201 6.12 -6.76 -3.02
C PRO A 201 7.43 -7.54 -3.19
N VAL A 202 7.79 -7.79 -4.44
CA VAL A 202 8.98 -8.56 -4.83
C VAL A 202 9.90 -7.68 -5.67
N ASP A 203 11.20 -7.97 -5.64
CA ASP A 203 12.15 -7.22 -6.45
C ASP A 203 11.94 -7.49 -7.95
N PRO A 204 11.59 -6.47 -8.77
CA PRO A 204 11.45 -6.66 -10.20
C PRO A 204 12.80 -6.74 -10.94
N SER A 205 13.92 -6.40 -10.29
CA SER A 205 15.24 -6.30 -10.93
C SER A 205 15.69 -7.60 -11.60
N GLY A 206 15.38 -8.75 -10.99
CA GLY A 206 15.75 -10.07 -11.51
C GLY A 206 14.97 -10.53 -12.75
N ALA A 207 13.85 -9.88 -13.07
CA ALA A 207 13.04 -10.18 -14.26
C ALA A 207 13.11 -9.09 -15.34
N LEU A 208 13.69 -7.94 -15.01
CA LEU A 208 13.93 -6.84 -15.95
C LEU A 208 15.26 -7.03 -16.68
N PRO A 209 15.36 -6.68 -17.97
CA PRO A 209 16.61 -6.78 -18.70
C PRO A 209 17.64 -5.78 -18.15
N PRO A 210 18.95 -6.11 -18.23
CA PRO A 210 20.02 -5.21 -17.78
C PRO A 210 20.00 -3.89 -18.56
N ARG A 211 20.44 -2.82 -17.89
CA ARG A 211 20.59 -1.47 -18.45
C ARG A 211 21.98 -0.94 -18.16
#